data_AF-A0AA40CUN1-F1
#
_entry.id   AF-A0AA40CUN1-F1
#
_cell.length_a   1.000
_cell.length_b   1.000
_cell.length_c   1.000
_cell.angle_alpha   90.00
_cell.angle_beta   90.00
_cell.angle_gamma   90.00
#
_symmetry.space_group_name_H-M   'P 1'
#
loop_
_entity.id
_entity.type
_entity.pdbx_description
1 polymer ?
#
loop_
_entity_poly.entity_id
_entity_poly.type
_entity_poly.pdbx_seq_one_letter_code
_entity_poly.pdbx_strand_id
1 'polypeptide(L)' 'MASINVSNGTCYTARGTKASSAFIPCGNDAFGHVTCCGKGDWCLGSNACWNQEFGVTYLLGCSDPNFQDPNCPDKSTHPG' A
#
# COMPACT_ATOMS: atom_id res chain seq x y z
N MET A 1 -20.39 12.31 2.59
CA MET A 1 -20.04 10.94 3.04
C MET A 1 -18.73 10.57 2.37
N ALA A 2 -17.73 10.12 3.12
CA ALA A 2 -16.49 9.59 2.52
C ALA A 2 -16.72 8.15 2.06
N SER A 3 -16.18 7.78 0.90
CA SER A 3 -16.32 6.42 0.35
C SER A 3 -15.07 5.60 0.66
N ILE A 4 -15.26 4.33 1.02
CA ILE A 4 -14.16 3.37 1.23
C ILE A 4 -13.34 3.12 -0.05
N ASN A 5 -13.97 3.28 -1.21
CA ASN A 5 -13.36 3.06 -2.53
C ASN A 5 -12.55 4.25 -3.06
N VAL A 6 -12.44 5.35 -2.31
CA VAL A 6 -11.62 6.50 -2.71
C VAL A 6 -10.20 6.28 -2.21
N SER A 7 -9.22 6.40 -3.09
CA SER A 7 -7.81 6.40 -2.69
C SER A 7 -7.52 7.64 -1.83
N ASN A 8 -7.33 7.44 -0.53
CA ASN A 8 -7.05 8.52 0.42
C ASN A 8 -6.12 8.03 1.53
N GLY A 9 -5.06 8.79 1.81
CA GLY A 9 -4.04 8.43 2.81
C GLY A 9 -2.62 8.75 2.34
N THR A 10 -1.65 8.56 3.23
CA THR A 10 -0.21 8.65 2.92
C THR A 10 0.37 7.25 2.90
N CYS A 11 1.14 6.93 1.86
CA CYS A 11 1.81 5.63 1.76
C CYS A 11 3.20 5.66 2.40
N TYR A 12 3.60 4.53 2.95
CA TYR A 12 4.88 4.28 3.59
C TYR A 12 5.48 2.98 3.05
N THR A 13 6.79 2.98 2.80
CA THR A 13 7.53 1.77 2.41
C THR A 13 8.24 1.14 3.59
N ALA A 14 8.40 1.86 4.71
CA ALA A 14 8.91 1.33 5.97
C ALA A 14 8.46 2.28 7.08
N ARG A 15 8.71 1.91 8.34
CA ARG A 15 8.40 2.76 9.50
C ARG A 15 9.00 4.16 9.33
N GLY A 16 8.14 5.17 9.28
CA GLY A 16 8.52 6.58 9.09
C GLY A 16 8.98 6.97 7.67
N THR A 17 9.17 6.00 6.76
CA THR A 17 9.65 6.24 5.39
C THR A 17 8.47 6.41 4.45
N LYS A 18 8.11 7.67 4.16
CA LYS A 18 7.07 8.00 3.18
C LYS A 18 7.44 7.47 1.80
N ALA A 19 6.48 6.85 1.13
CA ALA A 19 6.62 6.42 -0.24
C ALA A 19 6.58 7.62 -1.21
N SER A 20 7.09 7.42 -2.42
CA SER A 20 6.91 8.37 -3.52
C SER A 20 5.43 8.61 -3.81
N SER A 21 5.10 9.79 -4.36
CA SER A 21 3.74 10.11 -4.83
C SER A 21 3.27 9.26 -6.01
N ALA A 22 4.14 8.40 -6.55
CA ALA A 22 3.81 7.34 -7.49
C ALA A 22 3.02 6.19 -6.83
N PHE A 23 3.00 6.09 -5.50
CA PHE A 23 2.26 5.08 -4.76
C PHE A 23 1.04 5.70 -4.09
N ILE A 24 -0.09 5.01 -4.17
CA ILE A 24 -1.37 5.44 -3.62
C ILE A 24 -2.03 4.32 -2.81
N PRO A 25 -2.83 4.67 -1.79
CA PRO A 25 -3.53 3.67 -0.99
C PRO A 25 -4.63 2.98 -1.79
N CYS A 26 -4.75 1.67 -1.61
CA CYS A 26 -5.78 0.80 -2.16
C CYS A 26 -7.09 0.92 -1.39
N GLY A 27 -7.60 2.14 -1.31
CA GLY A 27 -8.77 2.51 -0.52
C GLY A 27 -8.50 3.73 0.34
N ASN A 28 -9.28 3.85 1.40
CA ASN A 28 -9.33 5.05 2.22
C ASN A 28 -8.83 4.76 3.64
N ASP A 29 -7.65 5.28 3.96
CA ASP A 29 -6.96 5.14 5.25
C ASP A 29 -7.79 5.67 6.43
N ALA A 30 -8.75 6.58 6.19
CA ALA A 30 -9.67 7.06 7.23
C ALA A 30 -10.59 5.96 7.80
N PHE A 31 -10.70 4.81 7.13
CA PHE A 31 -11.47 3.64 7.58
C PHE A 31 -10.58 2.50 8.10
N GLY A 32 -9.26 2.68 8.11
CA GLY A 32 -8.28 1.68 8.49
C GLY A 32 -7.10 1.68 7.53
N HIS A 33 -5.92 1.28 8.01
CA HIS A 33 -4.73 1.24 7.18
C HIS A 33 -4.91 0.23 6.03
N VAL A 34 -4.41 0.58 4.85
CA VAL A 34 -4.57 -0.20 3.62
C VAL A 34 -3.21 -0.38 2.94
N THR A 35 -3.13 -1.38 2.07
CA THR A 35 -1.98 -1.57 1.18
C THR A 35 -1.82 -0.39 0.23
N CYS A 36 -0.58 -0.11 -0.18
CA CYS A 36 -0.25 0.89 -1.17
C CYS A 36 0.33 0.26 -2.44
N CYS A 37 -0.21 0.66 -3.59
CA CYS A 37 0.21 0.21 -4.91
C CYS A 37 0.63 1.38 -5.80
N GLY A 38 1.38 1.09 -6.85
CA GLY A 38 1.72 2.04 -7.90
C GLY A 38 0.45 2.61 -8.54
N LYS A 39 0.46 3.89 -8.89
CA LYS A 39 -0.63 4.51 -9.63
C LYS A 39 -0.85 3.77 -10.94
N GLY A 40 -2.07 3.27 -11.14
CA GLY A 40 -2.46 2.48 -12.30
C GLY A 40 -2.38 0.97 -12.09
N ASP A 41 -1.76 0.50 -11.01
CA ASP A 41 -1.75 -0.91 -10.65
C ASP A 41 -3.06 -1.35 -10.02
N TRP A 42 -3.33 -2.65 -10.05
CA TRP A 42 -4.54 -3.22 -9.47
C TRP A 42 -4.29 -3.67 -8.04
N CYS A 43 -5.19 -3.24 -7.15
CA CYS A 43 -5.23 -3.67 -5.77
C CYS A 43 -5.82 -5.08 -5.66
N LEU A 44 -5.06 -6.01 -5.10
CA LEU A 44 -5.50 -7.38 -4.83
C LEU A 44 -5.90 -7.53 -3.36
N GLY A 45 -6.88 -8.39 -3.07
CA GLY A 45 -7.37 -8.62 -1.70
C GLY A 45 -6.36 -9.26 -0.73
N SER A 46 -5.23 -9.75 -1.23
CA SER A 46 -4.14 -10.33 -0.42
C SER A 46 -3.09 -9.30 -0.02
N ASN A 47 -3.47 -8.02 0.11
CA ASN A 47 -2.56 -6.91 0.39
C ASN A 47 -1.41 -6.80 -0.62
N ALA A 48 -1.70 -7.16 -1.87
CA ALA A 48 -0.74 -7.22 -2.96
C ALA A 48 -1.17 -6.33 -4.13
N CYS A 49 -0.19 -6.01 -4.97
CA CYS A 49 -0.37 -5.17 -6.14
C CYS A 49 -0.08 -5.97 -7.40
N TRP A 50 -0.94 -5.85 -8.40
CA TRP A 50 -0.67 -6.38 -9.74
C TRP A 50 -0.31 -5.25 -10.68
N ASN A 51 0.92 -5.28 -11.19
CA ASN A 51 1.35 -4.41 -12.27
C ASN A 51 1.11 -5.13 -13.60
N GLN A 52 0.15 -4.64 -14.38
CA GLN A 52 -0.24 -5.24 -15.65
C GLN A 52 0.83 -5.08 -16.73
N GLU A 53 1.58 -3.98 -16.71
CA GLU A 53 2.61 -3.67 -17.71
C GLU A 53 3.75 -4.70 -17.70
N PHE A 54 4.23 -5.06 -16.51
CA PHE A 54 5.31 -6.03 -16.33
C PHE A 54 4.79 -7.44 -16.04
N GLY A 55 3.50 -7.61 -15.79
CA GLY A 55 2.90 -8.91 -15.45
C GLY A 55 3.44 -9.47 -14.14
N VAL A 56 3.59 -8.63 -13.12
CA VAL A 56 4.16 -9.03 -11.82
C VAL A 56 3.23 -8.69 -10.66
N THR A 57 3.18 -9.61 -9.69
CA THR A 57 2.57 -9.37 -8.38
C THR A 57 3.67 -8.97 -7.41
N TYR A 58 3.46 -7.90 -6.65
CA TYR A 58 4.44 -7.41 -5.70
C TYR A 58 3.79 -6.90 -4.39
N LEU A 59 4.62 -6.81 -3.36
CA LEU A 59 4.33 -6.20 -2.07
C LEU A 59 5.27 -5.01 -1.90
N LEU A 60 4.77 -3.85 -1.49
CA LEU A 60 5.60 -2.63 -1.40
C LEU A 60 5.44 -1.90 -0.08
N GLY A 61 4.21 -1.56 0.29
CA GLY A 61 3.94 -0.77 1.48
C GLY A 61 2.46 -0.67 1.83
N CYS A 62 2.19 0.16 2.82
CA CYS A 62 0.87 0.42 3.38
C CYS A 62 0.73 1.87 3.81
N SER A 63 -0.45 2.26 4.27
CA SER A 63 -0.70 3.61 4.78
C SER A 63 -0.40 3.81 6.26
N ASP A 64 0.03 2.76 6.98
CA ASP A 64 0.44 2.87 8.39
C ASP A 64 1.84 3.52 8.51
N PRO A 65 1.97 4.69 9.17
CA PRO A 65 3.25 5.34 9.40
C PRO A 65 4.21 4.51 10.28
N ASN A 66 3.67 3.63 11.14
CA ASN A 66 4.47 2.77 12.01
C ASN A 66 4.87 1.46 11.33
N PHE A 67 4.22 1.11 10.23
CA PHE A 67 4.47 -0.10 9.44
C PHE A 67 4.30 -1.39 10.28
N GLN A 68 3.27 -1.42 11.13
CA GLN A 68 2.92 -2.49 12.07
C GLN A 68 1.54 -3.10 11.79
N ASP A 69 0.70 -2.42 11.00
CA ASP A 69 -0.60 -2.94 10.61
C ASP A 69 -0.48 -4.23 9.77
N PRO A 70 -1.39 -5.22 9.94
CA PRO A 70 -1.39 -6.45 9.14
C PRO A 70 -1.56 -6.24 7.62
N ASN A 71 -2.01 -5.05 7.18
CA ASN A 71 -2.05 -4.70 5.76
C ASN A 71 -0.71 -4.21 5.21
N CYS A 72 0.29 -4.04 6.07
CA CYS A 72 1.67 -3.79 5.71
C CYS A 72 2.39 -5.09 5.34
N PRO A 73 3.26 -5.07 4.30
CA PRO A 73 4.13 -6.19 4.01
C PRO A 73 5.04 -6.53 5.20
N ASP A 74 5.19 -7.81 5.51
CA ASP A 74 6.20 -8.23 6.48
C ASP A 74 7.60 -8.08 5.88
N LYS A 75 8.45 -7.28 6.53
CA LYS A 75 9.83 -7.02 6.11
C LYS A 75 10.87 -7.70 7.01
N SER A 76 10.44 -8.54 7.95
CA SER A 76 11.29 -9.10 9.00
C SER A 76 12.38 -10.05 8.48
N THR A 77 12.32 -10.48 7.22
CA THR A 77 13.28 -11.42 6.64
C THR A 77 14.05 -10.93 5.40
N HIS A 78 13.75 -9.73 4.88
CA HIS A 78 14.43 -9.19 3.70
C HIS A 78 14.66 -7.67 3.84
N PRO A 79 15.80 -7.23 4.41
CA PRO A 79 16.21 -5.84 4.27
C PRO A 79 16.58 -5.63 2.80
N GLY A 80 15.69 -4.97 2.06
CA GLY A 80 16.01 -4.41 0.75
C GLY A 80 17.04 -3.31 0.85
#